data_AF-A0A958TIF1-F1
#
_entry.id   AF-A0A958TIF1-F1
#
_cell.length_a   1.000
_cell.length_b   1.000
_cell.length_c   1.000
_cell.angle_alpha   90.00
_cell.angle_beta   90.00
_cell.angle_gamma   90.00
#
_symmetry.space_group_name_H-M   'P 1'
#
loop_
_entity.id
_entity.type
_entity.pdbx_description
1 polymer ?
#
loop_
_entity_poly.entity_id
_entity_poly.type
_entity_poly.pdbx_seq_one_letter_code
_entity_poly.pdbx_strand_id
1 'polypeptide(L)'
;LATAGTGDVLTGIITGFLSQGYEPLIATLFAVYLHGKAADIAVEDFGYQSLLASHVIEYLGEAYIDLFKQPELPKQEEDDNDDDANEQDVTENKEAT
;
A
#
# COMPACT_ATOMS: atom_id res chain seq x y z
N LEU A 1 -2.79 12.13 12.99
CA LEU A 1 -1.74 12.37 14.01
C LEU A 1 -2.04 13.68 14.74
N ALA A 2 -2.41 13.61 16.01
CA ALA A 2 -2.63 14.78 16.90
C ALA A 2 -2.69 14.35 18.38
N THR A 3 -2.04 13.23 18.73
CA THR A 3 -2.06 12.66 20.08
C THR A 3 -0.74 12.93 20.78
N ALA A 4 -0.78 12.99 22.11
CA ALA A 4 0.42 13.25 22.90
C ALA A 4 1.50 12.19 22.61
N GLY A 5 2.75 12.63 22.44
CA GLY A 5 3.91 11.75 22.21
C GLY A 5 4.21 11.42 20.75
N THR A 6 3.35 11.73 19.77
CA THR A 6 3.67 11.44 18.35
C THR A 6 4.88 12.25 17.86
N GLY A 7 5.07 13.46 18.38
CA GLY A 7 6.27 14.27 18.14
C GLY A 7 7.54 13.62 18.66
N ASP A 8 7.50 13.05 19.87
CA ASP A 8 8.66 12.35 20.46
C ASP A 8 9.03 11.10 19.65
N VAL A 9 8.03 10.38 19.15
CA VAL A 9 8.25 9.26 18.21
C VAL A 9 8.94 9.73 16.95
N LEU A 10 8.43 10.79 16.29
CA LEU A 10 9.06 11.34 15.08
C LEU A 10 10.50 11.79 15.35
N THR A 11 10.74 12.51 16.45
CA THR A 11 12.10 12.91 16.85
C THR A 11 13.00 11.70 17.10
N GLY A 12 12.51 10.63 17.72
CA GLY A 12 13.23 9.38 17.91
C GLY A 12 13.64 8.72 16.60
N ILE A 13 12.74 8.67 15.60
CA ILE A 13 13.03 8.12 14.28
C ILE A 13 14.11 8.97 13.57
N ILE A 14 13.95 10.29 13.54
CA ILE A 14 14.95 11.21 12.95
C ILE A 14 16.32 11.01 13.61
N THR A 15 16.36 10.99 14.94
CA THR A 15 17.60 10.81 15.71
C THR A 15 18.24 9.45 15.43
N GLY A 16 17.42 8.39 15.29
CA GLY A 16 17.86 7.07 14.88
C GLY A 16 18.56 7.08 13.52
N PHE A 17 18.02 7.77 12.53
CA PHE A 17 18.68 7.89 11.22
C PHE A 17 19.94 8.74 11.27
N LEU A 18 19.93 9.86 11.99
CA LEU A 18 21.13 10.67 12.18
C LEU A 18 22.25 9.86 12.84
N SER A 19 21.92 9.02 13.84
CA SER A 19 22.90 8.16 14.51
C SER A 19 23.51 7.10 13.59
N GLN A 20 22.80 6.71 12.53
CA GLN A 20 23.27 5.80 11.48
C GLN A 20 24.09 6.50 10.39
N GLY A 21 24.25 7.83 10.46
CA GLY A 21 25.06 8.61 9.50
C GLY A 21 24.28 9.12 8.28
N TYR A 22 22.95 9.12 8.33
CA TYR A 22 22.14 9.74 7.28
C TYR A 22 22.34 11.26 7.28
N GLU A 23 22.32 11.87 6.10
CA GLU A 23 22.33 13.34 5.96
C GLU A 23 21.03 13.91 6.60
N PRO A 24 21.10 15.05 7.32
CA PRO A 24 19.94 15.55 8.07
C PRO A 24 18.65 15.76 7.29
N LEU A 25 18.71 16.29 6.07
CA LEU A 25 17.52 16.46 5.24
C LEU A 25 16.95 15.09 4.84
N ILE A 26 17.79 14.15 4.39
CA ILE A 26 17.34 12.79 4.02
C ILE A 26 16.75 12.04 5.22
N ALA A 27 17.41 12.11 6.38
CA ALA A 27 16.92 11.52 7.64
C ALA A 27 15.52 12.06 7.99
N THR A 28 15.35 13.38 7.89
CA THR A 28 14.08 14.05 8.21
C THR A 28 12.98 13.63 7.25
N LEU A 29 13.24 13.68 5.94
CA LEU A 29 12.27 13.32 4.91
C LEU A 29 11.80 11.87 5.09
N PHE A 30 12.74 10.94 5.28
CA PHE A 30 12.42 9.53 5.40
C PHE A 30 11.67 9.23 6.71
N ALA A 31 12.06 9.86 7.82
CA ALA A 31 11.36 9.71 9.09
C ALA A 31 9.91 10.23 9.03
N VAL A 32 9.69 11.41 8.43
CA VAL A 32 8.34 11.98 8.27
C VAL A 32 7.46 11.06 7.43
N TYR A 33 8.00 10.53 6.33
CA TYR A 33 7.28 9.58 5.49
C TYR A 33 6.89 8.32 6.27
N LEU A 34 7.86 7.65 6.91
CA LEU A 34 7.60 6.42 7.67
C LEU A 34 6.66 6.64 8.84
N HIS A 35 6.78 7.77 9.55
CA HIS A 35 5.92 8.12 10.66
C HIS A 35 4.46 8.32 10.21
N GLY A 36 4.23 9.02 9.10
CA GLY A 36 2.90 9.18 8.52
C GLY A 36 2.35 7.85 8.00
N LYS A 37 3.16 7.09 7.27
CA LYS A 37 2.72 5.82 6.69
C LYS A 37 2.38 4.77 7.75
N ALA A 38 3.17 4.66 8.82
CA ALA A 38 2.88 3.79 9.95
C ALA A 38 1.58 4.21 10.65
N ALA A 39 1.33 5.52 10.77
CA ALA A 39 0.07 6.02 11.29
C ALA A 39 -1.11 5.60 10.41
N ASP A 40 -1.01 5.78 9.08
CA ASP A 40 -2.06 5.42 8.11
C ASP A 40 -2.42 3.94 8.20
N ILE A 41 -1.43 3.05 8.27
CA ILE A 41 -1.66 1.60 8.41
C ILE A 41 -2.28 1.30 9.78
N ALA A 42 -1.77 1.89 10.87
CA ALA A 42 -2.31 1.66 12.21
C ALA A 42 -3.77 2.13 12.36
N VAL A 43 -4.24 3.10 11.56
CA VAL A 43 -5.65 3.53 11.62
C VAL A 43 -6.60 2.41 11.18
N GLU A 44 -6.15 1.47 10.35
CA GLU A 44 -6.97 0.34 9.87
C GLU A 44 -7.41 -0.56 11.03
N ASP A 45 -6.55 -0.73 12.05
CA ASP A 45 -6.82 -1.61 13.20
C ASP A 45 -7.41 -0.88 14.41
N PHE A 46 -7.04 0.38 14.63
CA PHE A 46 -7.44 1.13 15.83
C PHE A 46 -8.50 2.20 15.56
N GLY A 47 -8.52 2.81 14.37
CA GLY A 47 -9.32 3.97 14.04
C GLY A 47 -8.70 5.30 14.50
N TYR A 48 -9.14 6.41 13.90
CA TYR A 48 -8.51 7.73 14.09
C TYR A 48 -8.55 8.25 15.53
N GLN A 49 -9.67 8.06 16.24
CA GLN A 49 -9.86 8.59 17.59
C GLN A 49 -9.04 7.86 18.66
N SER A 50 -8.64 6.62 18.43
CA SER A 50 -7.90 5.79 19.39
C SER A 50 -6.41 5.68 19.06
N LEU A 51 -5.95 6.31 17.97
CA LEU A 51 -4.57 6.21 17.50
C LEU A 51 -3.59 6.82 18.51
N LEU A 52 -2.77 5.97 19.14
CA LEU A 52 -1.73 6.36 20.07
C LEU A 52 -0.36 6.44 19.39
N ALA A 53 0.57 7.16 20.02
CA ALA A 53 1.96 7.22 19.56
C ALA A 53 2.64 5.84 19.55
N SER A 54 2.29 4.94 20.49
CA SER A 54 2.81 3.57 20.53
C SER A 54 2.40 2.74 19.31
N HIS A 55 1.17 2.93 18.80
CA HIS A 55 0.73 2.24 17.59
C HIS A 55 1.61 2.64 16.38
N VAL A 56 2.05 3.90 16.30
CA VAL A 56 2.97 4.32 15.23
C VAL A 56 4.32 3.59 15.32
N ILE A 57 4.80 3.29 16.53
CA ILE A 57 6.03 2.50 16.73
C ILE A 57 5.79 1.04 16.32
N GLU A 58 4.66 0.46 16.76
CA GLU A 58 4.28 -0.92 16.46
C GLU A 58 4.16 -1.18 14.95
N TYR A 59 3.68 -0.19 14.19
CA TYR A 59 3.44 -0.30 12.74
C TYR A 59 4.60 0.24 11.88
N LEU A 60 5.72 0.61 12.50
CA LEU A 60 6.86 1.15 11.76
C LEU A 60 7.46 0.10 10.82
N GLY A 61 7.46 -1.18 11.21
CA GLY A 61 7.95 -2.28 10.37
C GLY A 61 7.12 -2.48 9.11
N GLU A 62 5.80 -2.39 9.23
CA GLU A 62 4.83 -2.49 8.15
C GLU A 62 4.99 -1.32 7.18
N ALA A 63 5.22 -0.10 7.69
CA ALA A 63 5.53 1.06 6.87
C ALA A 63 6.83 0.87 6.06
N TYR A 64 7.84 0.21 6.62
CA TYR A 64 9.05 -0.18 5.88
C TYR A 64 8.77 -1.20 4.78
N ILE A 65 7.98 -2.24 5.09
CA ILE A 65 7.62 -3.27 4.11
C ILE A 65 6.82 -2.65 2.95
N ASP A 66 5.97 -1.67 3.26
CA ASP A 66 5.15 -0.99 2.26
C ASP A 66 5.95 -0.30 1.14
N LEU A 67 7.17 0.17 1.44
CA LEU A 67 8.08 0.77 0.45
C LEU A 67 8.41 -0.16 -0.74
N PHE A 68 8.31 -1.47 -0.53
CA PHE A 68 8.66 -2.48 -1.53
C PHE A 68 7.43 -3.08 -2.21
N LYS A 69 6.21 -2.70 -1.79
CA LYS A 69 5.00 -3.13 -2.48
C LYS A 69 4.94 -2.44 -3.83
N GLN A 70 4.72 -3.23 -4.89
CA GLN A 70 4.43 -2.66 -6.19
C GLN A 70 3.01 -2.08 -6.15
N PRO A 71 2.77 -0.87 -6.70
CA PRO A 71 1.42 -0.38 -6.86
C PRO A 71 0.62 -1.39 -7.70
N GLU A 72 -0.56 -1.77 -7.23
CA GLU A 72 -1.45 -2.60 -8.05
C GLU A 72 -1.73 -1.86 -9.35
N LEU A 73 -1.33 -2.46 -10.48
CA LEU A 73 -1.70 -1.94 -11.79
C LEU A 73 -3.22 -1.91 -11.86
N PRO A 74 -3.85 -0.81 -12.34
CA PRO A 74 -5.29 -0.76 -12.50
C PRO A 74 -5.71 -1.97 -13.33
N LYS A 75 -6.63 -2.78 -12.78
CA LYS A 75 -7.22 -3.92 -13.50
C LYS A 75 -7.79 -3.37 -14.79
N GLN A 76 -7.31 -3.87 -15.93
CA GLN A 76 -7.95 -3.58 -17.21
C GLN A 76 -9.38 -4.12 -17.10
N GLU A 77 -10.36 -3.25 -17.29
CA GLU A 77 -11.74 -3.68 -17.45
C GLU A 77 -11.75 -4.65 -18.64
N GLU A 78 -12.07 -5.92 -18.39
CA GLU A 78 -12.35 -6.88 -19.45
C GLU A 78 -13.56 -6.34 -20.21
N ASP A 79 -13.32 -5.88 -21.43
CA ASP A 79 -14.35 -5.40 -22.36
C ASP A 79 -15.14 -6.63 -22.82
N ASP A 80 -16.25 -6.93 -22.14
CA ASP A 80 -17.24 -7.95 -22.52
C ASP A 80 -17.94 -7.55 -23.83
N ASN A 81 -17.21 -7.63 -24.95
CA ASN A 81 -17.76 -7.55 -26.30
C ASN A 81 -17.45 -8.86 -27.04
N ASP A 82 -18.05 -9.96 -26.59
CA ASP A 82 -18.18 -11.17 -27.40
C ASP A 82 -19.37 -10.99 -28.36
N ASP A 83 -19.03 -10.55 -29.57
CA ASP A 83 -19.86 -10.47 -30.78
C ASP A 83 -20.28 -11.90 -31.22
N ASP A 84 -21.58 -12.17 -31.40
CA ASP A 84 -22.10 -13.48 -31.81
C ASP A 84 -21.98 -13.66 -33.34
N ALA A 85 -20.75 -13.81 -33.82
CA ALA A 85 -20.48 -14.03 -35.25
C ALA A 85 -19.49 -15.18 -35.49
N ASN A 86 -19.85 -16.42 -35.13
CA ASN A 86 -19.35 -17.59 -35.86
C ASN A 86 -20.22 -18.84 -35.67
N GLU A 87 -21.39 -18.88 -36.34
CA GLU A 87 -22.17 -20.11 -36.49
C GLU A 87 -22.37 -20.41 -37.99
N GLN A 88 -21.26 -20.70 -38.68
CA GLN A 88 -21.28 -21.40 -39.96
C GLN A 88 -20.04 -22.30 -40.06
N ASP A 89 -20.16 -23.55 -39.64
CA ASP A 89 -19.83 -24.74 -40.43
C ASP A 89 -20.10 -25.97 -39.55
N VAL A 90 -20.34 -27.12 -40.18
CA VAL A 90 -20.60 -28.45 -39.58
C VAL A 90 -22.06 -28.72 -39.20
N THR A 91 -22.90 -29.00 -40.20
CA THR A 91 -23.66 -30.26 -40.28
C THR A 91 -24.54 -30.33 -41.53
N GLU A 92 -23.96 -30.70 -42.68
CA GLU A 92 -24.71 -31.51 -43.64
C GLU A 92 -23.76 -32.34 -44.51
N ASN A 93 -23.30 -33.44 -43.94
CA ASN A 93 -22.81 -34.57 -44.71
C ASN A 93 -22.95 -35.85 -43.88
N LYS A 94 -24.17 -36.41 -43.88
CA LYS A 94 -24.42 -37.84 -43.66
C LYS A 94 -25.51 -38.32 -44.62
N GLU A 95 -25.04 -38.99 -45.67
CA GLU A 95 -25.52 -40.29 -46.19
C GLU A 95 -27.02 -40.40 -46.56
N ALA A 96 -27.36 -40.43 -47.86
CA ALA A 96 -27.39 -41.62 -48.72
C ALA A 96 -28.50 -42.64 -48.35
N THR A 97 -29.62 -42.63 -49.10
CA THR A 97 -30.23 -43.73 -49.88
C THR A 97 -31.54 -43.24 -50.51
#